data_AF-R0CL79-F1
#
_entry.id   AF-R0CL79-F1
#
_cell.length_a   1.000
_cell.length_b   1.000
_cell.length_c   1.000
_cell.angle_alpha   90.00
_cell.angle_beta   90.00
_cell.angle_gamma   90.00
#
_symmetry.space_group_name_H-M   'P 1'
#
loop_
_entity.id
_entity.type
_entity.pdbx_description
1 polymer ?
#
loop_
_entity_poly.entity_id
_entity_poly.type
_entity_poly.pdbx_seq_one_letter_code
_entity_poly.pdbx_strand_id
1 'polypeptide(L)'
;MGDEAIDRYLNGGVDQLYAPRLLPDMDKAVGILEEKISQGAPIRIVGDYDIDGVCSTCILFLGLRRLGNTKNLGLKALIQANQLDPGKISVYHIGFVTGPCLNAGGRLQTAKLALALLLAKDQKEAWELAAELKALNDQRKDMTQQGVDEAAAQVEQLYMNDKVLVIFLPDCHESLAGIVAGSIRERYNKPVFVLTHSEEGAKGSGRSIEAYHMFHGLVEVQDLLSKFGGHPMAAGFSLPLEHVEEFRRRLNENARLTEEDFIPKVWIDIAQPFENVGEELIGELERLEPFGQGNEKPQFALKDLFIRSARVMGKNRNVVKLMLVNERGTALDGVVFTDGDLFLEEMGDKK
;
A
#
# COMPACT_ATOMS: atom_id res chain seq x y z
N MET A 1 -22.66 13.06 -0.18
CA MET A 1 -22.40 13.65 -1.52
C MET A 1 -23.74 13.85 -2.20
N GLY A 2 -23.93 14.92 -2.99
CA GLY A 2 -25.19 15.13 -3.73
C GLY A 2 -25.19 14.36 -5.06
N ASP A 3 -26.38 14.10 -5.60
CA ASP A 3 -26.57 13.34 -6.86
C ASP A 3 -25.74 13.89 -8.03
N GLU A 4 -25.58 15.21 -8.10
CA GLU A 4 -24.78 15.89 -9.12
C GLU A 4 -23.28 15.55 -9.02
N ALA A 5 -22.75 15.35 -7.80
CA ALA A 5 -21.36 14.94 -7.61
C ALA A 5 -21.14 13.47 -8.00
N ILE A 6 -22.14 12.61 -7.75
CA ILE A 6 -22.11 11.20 -8.14
C ILE A 6 -22.17 11.08 -9.66
N ASP A 7 -23.09 11.79 -10.31
CA ASP A 7 -23.22 11.81 -11.76
C ASP A 7 -21.94 12.34 -12.43
N ARG A 8 -21.37 13.43 -11.90
CA ARG A 8 -20.07 13.94 -12.34
C ARG A 8 -18.93 12.93 -12.17
N TYR A 9 -18.96 12.10 -11.14
CA TYR A 9 -17.95 11.05 -10.95
C TYR A 9 -18.11 9.92 -11.97
N LEU A 10 -19.33 9.41 -12.15
CA LEU A 10 -19.63 8.23 -12.99
C LEU A 10 -19.68 8.52 -14.49
N ASN A 11 -20.14 9.72 -14.85
CA ASN A 11 -20.45 10.15 -16.21
C ASN A 11 -19.71 11.44 -16.60
N GLY A 12 -18.74 11.87 -15.79
CA GLY A 12 -17.99 13.09 -16.00
C GLY A 12 -17.28 13.12 -17.35
N GLY A 13 -17.51 14.19 -18.10
CA GLY A 13 -16.88 14.45 -19.39
C GLY A 13 -15.66 15.37 -19.29
N VAL A 14 -14.91 15.46 -20.39
CA VAL A 14 -13.75 16.38 -20.52
C VAL A 14 -14.15 17.84 -20.30
N ASP A 15 -15.40 18.19 -20.62
CA ASP A 15 -16.01 19.50 -20.41
C ASP A 15 -16.21 19.86 -18.93
N GLN A 16 -16.21 18.88 -18.04
CA GLN A 16 -16.36 19.06 -16.60
C GLN A 16 -15.01 19.10 -15.86
N LEU A 17 -13.89 18.93 -16.58
CA LEU A 17 -12.56 19.07 -16.00
C LEU A 17 -12.23 20.55 -15.78
N TYR A 18 -11.53 20.84 -14.69
CA TYR A 18 -10.95 22.16 -14.50
C TYR A 18 -9.96 22.46 -15.64
N ALA A 19 -9.96 23.70 -16.11
CA ALA A 19 -9.02 24.12 -17.15
C ALA A 19 -7.57 23.87 -16.66
N PRO A 20 -6.75 23.10 -17.40
CA PRO A 20 -5.39 22.77 -16.95
C PRO A 20 -4.52 24.01 -16.69
N ARG A 21 -4.79 25.12 -17.39
CA ARG A 21 -4.10 26.41 -17.22
C ARG A 21 -4.35 27.09 -15.87
N LEU A 22 -5.25 26.55 -15.04
CA LEU A 22 -5.39 26.98 -13.64
C LEU A 22 -4.21 26.53 -12.78
N LEU A 23 -3.47 25.52 -13.21
CA LEU A 23 -2.22 25.12 -12.57
C LEU A 23 -1.10 26.10 -12.97
N PRO A 24 -0.34 26.65 -11.99
CA PRO A 24 0.81 27.50 -12.28
C PRO A 24 1.77 26.84 -13.27
N ASP A 25 2.28 27.62 -14.21
CA ASP A 25 3.23 27.19 -15.24
C ASP A 25 2.76 26.07 -16.19
N MET A 26 1.46 25.76 -16.27
CA MET A 26 0.98 24.68 -17.15
C MET A 26 1.36 24.88 -18.63
N ASP A 27 1.21 26.10 -19.17
CA ASP A 27 1.58 26.37 -20.58
C ASP A 27 3.08 26.15 -20.81
N LYS A 28 3.92 26.49 -19.82
CA LYS A 28 5.36 26.24 -19.86
C LYS A 28 5.66 24.75 -19.78
N ALA A 29 4.97 24.00 -18.91
CA ALA A 29 5.11 22.55 -18.79
C ALA A 29 4.71 21.84 -20.09
N VAL A 30 3.60 22.23 -20.71
CA VAL A 30 3.15 21.71 -22.01
C VAL A 30 4.18 22.03 -23.10
N GLY A 31 4.67 23.27 -23.20
CA GLY A 31 5.69 23.63 -24.18
C GLY A 31 6.98 22.81 -24.03
N ILE A 32 7.43 22.57 -22.80
CA ILE A 32 8.58 21.69 -22.53
C ILE A 32 8.25 20.25 -22.97
N LEU A 33 7.07 19.73 -22.64
CA LEU A 33 6.68 18.37 -23.03
C LEU A 33 6.60 18.21 -24.55
N GLU A 34 5.98 19.14 -25.27
CA GLU A 34 5.89 19.13 -26.73
C GLU A 34 7.27 19.18 -27.39
N GLU A 35 8.14 20.08 -26.91
CA GLU A 35 9.52 20.17 -27.38
C GLU A 35 10.24 18.82 -27.17
N LYS A 36 10.16 18.25 -25.96
CA LYS A 36 10.83 16.98 -25.64
C LYS A 36 10.24 15.79 -26.38
N ILE A 37 8.92 15.74 -26.59
CA ILE A 37 8.27 14.72 -27.42
C ILE A 37 8.77 14.83 -28.86
N SER A 38 8.81 16.02 -29.44
CA SER A 38 9.27 16.24 -30.82
C SER A 38 10.74 15.86 -31.02
N GLN A 39 11.57 16.07 -30.00
CA GLN A 39 12.99 15.68 -29.98
C GLN A 39 13.19 14.19 -29.68
N GLY A 40 12.14 13.45 -29.32
CA GLY A 40 12.25 12.07 -28.83
C GLY A 40 13.02 11.95 -27.52
N ALA A 41 13.08 13.04 -26.73
CA ALA A 41 13.80 13.08 -25.47
C ALA A 41 13.10 12.22 -24.39
N PRO A 42 13.86 11.60 -23.48
CA PRO A 42 13.29 10.80 -22.41
C PRO A 42 12.48 11.68 -21.43
N ILE A 43 11.27 11.24 -21.11
CA ILE A 43 10.38 11.90 -20.14
C ILE A 43 10.21 10.98 -18.93
N ARG A 44 10.48 11.53 -17.74
CA ARG A 44 10.25 10.87 -16.45
C ARG A 44 8.92 11.35 -15.86
N ILE A 45 8.12 10.40 -15.40
CA ILE A 45 6.93 10.66 -14.59
C ILE A 45 7.23 10.25 -13.16
N VAL A 46 6.92 11.13 -12.20
CA VAL A 46 6.97 10.83 -10.77
C VAL A 46 5.55 11.03 -10.24
N GLY A 47 4.97 9.97 -9.72
CA GLY A 47 3.63 9.98 -9.13
C GLY A 47 3.68 9.93 -7.62
N ASP A 48 2.68 10.54 -6.98
CA ASP A 48 2.32 10.23 -5.60
C ASP A 48 1.46 8.95 -5.57
N TYR A 49 1.29 8.36 -4.39
CA TYR A 49 0.63 7.07 -4.17
C TYR A 49 -0.88 7.18 -3.93
N ASP A 50 -1.41 8.39 -3.74
CA ASP A 50 -2.85 8.65 -3.60
C ASP A 50 -3.60 8.43 -4.92
N ILE A 51 -4.94 8.26 -4.86
CA ILE A 51 -5.74 7.98 -6.06
C ILE A 51 -5.57 9.07 -7.12
N ASP A 52 -5.50 10.34 -6.70
CA ASP A 52 -5.33 11.48 -7.61
C ASP A 52 -3.96 11.46 -8.29
N GLY A 53 -2.89 11.19 -7.55
CA GLY A 53 -1.52 11.07 -8.05
C GLY A 53 -1.35 9.87 -8.97
N VAL A 54 -1.97 8.73 -8.63
CA VAL A 54 -1.93 7.52 -9.45
C VAL A 54 -2.75 7.68 -10.72
N CYS A 55 -3.95 8.27 -10.66
CA CYS A 55 -4.78 8.65 -11.81
C CYS A 55 -4.02 9.59 -12.74
N SER A 56 -3.46 10.67 -12.18
CA SER A 56 -2.68 11.66 -12.92
C SER A 56 -1.47 11.04 -13.60
N THR A 57 -0.74 10.16 -12.89
CA THR A 57 0.41 9.41 -13.42
C THR A 57 -0.01 8.46 -14.54
N CYS A 58 -1.13 7.75 -14.37
CA CYS A 58 -1.67 6.84 -15.38
C CYS A 58 -2.10 7.60 -16.64
N ILE A 59 -2.86 8.70 -16.49
CA ILE A 59 -3.30 9.55 -17.60
C ILE A 59 -2.10 10.11 -18.35
N LEU A 60 -1.09 10.62 -17.63
CA LEU A 60 0.12 11.13 -18.25
C LEU A 60 0.90 10.02 -18.94
N PHE A 61 1.05 8.86 -18.31
CA PHE A 61 1.73 7.70 -18.89
C PHE A 61 1.03 7.23 -20.16
N LEU A 62 -0.29 7.01 -20.12
CA LEU A 62 -1.10 6.59 -21.27
C LEU A 62 -1.12 7.67 -22.35
N GLY A 63 -1.18 8.95 -21.97
CA GLY A 63 -1.08 10.09 -22.87
C GLY A 63 0.23 10.08 -23.64
N LEU A 64 1.37 10.00 -22.95
CA LEU A 64 2.69 9.87 -23.57
C LEU A 64 2.82 8.59 -24.40
N ARG A 65 2.17 7.49 -23.98
CA ARG A 65 2.16 6.23 -24.74
C ARG A 65 1.33 6.33 -26.02
N ARG A 66 0.19 7.01 -25.99
CA ARG A 66 -0.69 7.23 -27.14
C ARG A 66 -0.10 8.26 -28.11
N LEU A 67 0.57 9.28 -27.58
CA LEU A 67 1.23 10.31 -28.37
C LEU A 67 2.53 9.81 -29.06
N GLY A 68 3.07 8.63 -28.69
CA GLY A 68 4.26 8.15 -29.38
C GLY A 68 4.82 6.76 -29.09
N ASN A 69 4.08 5.80 -28.51
CA ASN A 69 4.56 4.47 -28.08
C ASN A 69 5.84 4.60 -27.24
N THR A 70 5.73 4.77 -25.91
CA THR A 70 6.87 5.06 -25.02
C THR A 70 8.16 4.43 -25.53
N LYS A 71 9.06 5.26 -26.06
CA LYS A 71 10.35 4.78 -26.60
C LYS A 71 11.38 4.59 -25.50
N ASN A 72 11.00 4.90 -24.25
CA ASN A 72 11.87 4.75 -23.09
C ASN A 72 12.22 3.27 -22.91
N LEU A 73 13.48 2.93 -23.19
CA LEU A 73 13.98 1.57 -23.13
C LEU A 73 13.90 1.03 -21.71
N GLY A 74 14.16 1.87 -20.71
CA GLY A 74 14.10 1.51 -19.29
C GLY A 74 12.72 1.08 -18.82
N LEU A 75 11.67 1.85 -19.16
CA LEU A 75 10.30 1.48 -18.80
C LEU A 75 9.85 0.17 -19.47
N LYS A 76 10.21 -0.04 -20.73
CA LYS A 76 9.95 -1.32 -21.42
C LYS A 76 10.65 -2.48 -20.73
N ALA A 77 11.93 -2.30 -20.42
CA ALA A 77 12.73 -3.30 -19.72
C ALA A 77 12.15 -3.62 -18.34
N LEU A 78 11.70 -2.62 -17.57
CA LEU A 78 11.12 -2.83 -16.25
C LEU A 78 9.77 -3.57 -16.29
N ILE A 79 8.91 -3.26 -17.26
CA ILE A 79 7.65 -3.99 -17.51
C ILE A 79 7.96 -5.47 -17.81
N GLN A 80 8.88 -5.72 -18.74
CA GLN A 80 9.28 -7.07 -19.14
C GLN A 80 9.97 -7.85 -18.01
N ALA A 81 10.86 -7.21 -17.24
CA ALA A 81 11.54 -7.83 -16.10
C ALA A 81 10.53 -8.27 -15.01
N ASN A 82 9.43 -7.54 -14.86
CA ASN A 82 8.32 -7.90 -13.96
C ASN A 82 7.27 -8.81 -14.62
N GLN A 83 7.53 -9.33 -15.82
CA GLN A 83 6.64 -10.25 -16.55
C GLN A 83 5.23 -9.68 -16.78
N LEU A 84 5.13 -8.36 -16.91
CA LEU A 84 3.87 -7.68 -17.13
C LEU A 84 3.53 -7.61 -18.63
N ASP A 85 2.25 -7.75 -18.96
CA ASP A 85 1.75 -7.56 -20.33
C ASP A 85 1.67 -6.05 -20.64
N PRO A 86 2.45 -5.53 -21.61
CA PRO A 86 2.39 -4.11 -21.99
C PRO A 86 1.01 -3.65 -22.48
N GLY A 87 0.17 -4.58 -22.96
CA GLY A 87 -1.20 -4.32 -23.39
C GLY A 87 -2.20 -4.15 -22.24
N LYS A 88 -1.85 -4.60 -21.03
CA LYS A 88 -2.76 -4.66 -19.86
C LYS A 88 -2.23 -3.95 -18.62
N ILE A 89 -1.35 -2.96 -18.82
CA ILE A 89 -0.86 -2.13 -17.71
C ILE A 89 -2.00 -1.27 -17.17
N SER A 90 -2.32 -1.49 -15.89
CA SER A 90 -3.32 -0.75 -15.13
C SER A 90 -2.66 0.09 -14.04
N VAL A 91 -3.46 0.93 -13.39
CA VAL A 91 -3.10 1.71 -12.20
C VAL A 91 -2.45 0.83 -11.12
N TYR A 92 -3.01 -0.36 -10.86
CA TYR A 92 -2.45 -1.31 -9.90
C TYR A 92 -0.99 -1.67 -10.22
N HIS A 93 -0.68 -1.97 -11.48
CA HIS A 93 0.68 -2.33 -11.88
C HIS A 93 1.67 -1.18 -11.66
N ILE A 94 1.24 0.06 -11.86
CA ILE A 94 2.07 1.25 -11.64
C ILE A 94 2.30 1.44 -10.13
N GLY A 95 1.23 1.47 -9.33
CA GLY A 95 1.32 1.74 -7.89
C GLY A 95 1.97 0.62 -7.06
N PHE A 96 1.79 -0.63 -7.45
CA PHE A 96 2.13 -1.79 -6.61
C PHE A 96 3.21 -2.71 -7.20
N VAL A 97 3.62 -2.51 -8.46
CA VAL A 97 4.67 -3.33 -9.09
C VAL A 97 5.85 -2.47 -9.55
N THR A 98 5.65 -1.59 -10.53
CA THR A 98 6.76 -0.82 -11.13
C THR A 98 7.21 0.34 -10.25
N GLY A 99 6.29 1.06 -9.59
CA GLY A 99 6.60 2.11 -8.61
C GLY A 99 7.49 1.59 -7.48
N PRO A 100 7.13 0.48 -6.81
CA PRO A 100 7.98 -0.12 -5.79
C PRO A 100 9.36 -0.54 -6.29
N CYS A 101 9.50 -1.00 -7.56
CA CYS A 101 10.81 -1.30 -8.14
C CYS A 101 11.68 -0.04 -8.29
N LEU A 102 11.10 1.07 -8.76
CA LEU A 102 11.81 2.35 -8.86
C LEU A 102 12.21 2.91 -7.49
N ASN A 103 11.56 2.44 -6.42
CA ASN A 103 11.79 2.82 -5.03
C ASN A 103 12.50 1.72 -4.21
N ALA A 104 13.02 0.67 -4.87
CA ALA A 104 13.65 -0.46 -4.21
C ALA A 104 15.10 -0.22 -3.78
N GLY A 105 15.34 -0.09 -2.46
CA GLY A 105 16.67 0.01 -1.86
C GLY A 105 16.86 1.28 -1.01
N GLY A 106 18.11 1.70 -0.82
CA GLY A 106 18.43 2.96 -0.14
C GLY A 106 18.02 4.18 -0.95
N ARG A 107 17.38 5.17 -0.33
CA ARG A 107 16.72 6.31 -1.01
C ARG A 107 17.59 6.99 -2.08
N LEU A 108 18.89 7.17 -1.81
CA LEU A 108 19.80 7.84 -2.74
C LEU A 108 20.33 6.91 -3.86
N GLN A 109 20.68 5.67 -3.52
CA GLN A 109 21.23 4.70 -4.48
C GLN A 109 20.17 4.31 -5.51
N THR A 110 18.96 3.98 -5.04
CA THR A 110 17.86 3.61 -5.92
C THR A 110 17.45 4.78 -6.81
N ALA A 111 17.41 6.01 -6.28
CA ALA A 111 17.08 7.18 -7.10
C ALA A 111 18.02 7.37 -8.29
N LYS A 112 19.32 7.06 -8.12
CA LYS A 112 20.32 7.09 -9.20
C LYS A 112 20.11 5.96 -10.19
N LEU A 113 19.87 4.73 -9.73
CA LEU A 113 19.62 3.58 -10.61
C LEU A 113 18.32 3.75 -11.40
N ALA A 114 17.24 4.18 -10.75
CA ALA A 114 15.98 4.52 -11.41
C ALA A 114 16.16 5.67 -12.42
N LEU A 115 17.08 6.60 -12.17
CA LEU A 115 17.44 7.62 -13.16
C LEU A 115 18.22 7.06 -14.32
N ALA A 116 19.26 6.28 -14.06
CA ALA A 116 20.03 5.62 -15.10
C ALA A 116 19.14 4.76 -15.99
N LEU A 117 18.24 3.96 -15.39
CA LEU A 117 17.30 3.12 -16.13
C LEU A 117 16.48 3.94 -17.12
N LEU A 118 15.90 5.05 -16.65
CA LEU A 118 15.06 5.92 -17.46
C LEU A 118 15.85 6.72 -18.51
N LEU A 119 17.17 6.86 -18.35
CA LEU A 119 18.07 7.54 -19.27
C LEU A 119 18.88 6.59 -20.16
N ALA A 120 18.68 5.28 -20.03
CA ALA A 120 19.43 4.26 -20.76
C ALA A 120 19.33 4.48 -22.28
N LYS A 121 20.48 4.39 -22.96
CA LYS A 121 20.60 4.73 -24.38
C LYS A 121 20.41 3.52 -25.30
N ASP A 122 20.59 2.32 -24.77
CA ASP A 122 20.40 1.08 -25.49
C ASP A 122 19.63 0.03 -24.68
N GLN A 123 19.17 -1.01 -25.38
CA GLN A 123 18.29 -2.04 -24.81
C GLN A 123 19.01 -2.92 -23.78
N LYS A 124 20.34 -3.07 -23.91
CA LYS A 124 21.14 -3.91 -23.03
C LYS A 124 21.30 -3.21 -21.68
N GLU A 125 21.72 -1.94 -21.69
CA GLU A 125 21.83 -1.10 -20.50
C GLU A 125 20.48 -1.02 -19.75
N ALA A 126 19.39 -0.78 -20.49
CA ALA A 126 18.06 -0.74 -19.92
C ALA A 126 17.65 -2.06 -19.25
N TRP A 127 17.99 -3.20 -19.87
CA TRP A 127 17.69 -4.52 -19.31
C TRP A 127 18.50 -4.82 -18.05
N GLU A 128 19.79 -4.51 -18.06
CA GLU A 128 20.67 -4.71 -16.90
C GLU A 128 20.19 -3.88 -15.70
N LEU A 129 19.89 -2.59 -15.91
CA LEU A 129 19.37 -1.71 -14.85
C LEU A 129 17.98 -2.12 -14.36
N ALA A 130 17.11 -2.59 -15.25
CA ALA A 130 15.78 -3.07 -14.87
C ALA A 130 15.86 -4.36 -14.04
N ALA A 131 16.73 -5.28 -14.44
CA ALA A 131 17.00 -6.52 -13.71
C ALA A 131 17.60 -6.21 -12.33
N GLU A 132 18.52 -5.25 -12.24
CA GLU A 132 19.11 -4.80 -10.97
C GLU A 132 18.05 -4.19 -10.04
N LEU A 133 17.23 -3.26 -10.54
CA LEU A 133 16.15 -2.66 -9.74
C LEU A 133 15.12 -3.69 -9.29
N LYS A 134 14.80 -4.67 -10.15
CA LYS A 134 13.93 -5.78 -9.78
C LYS A 134 14.59 -6.65 -8.68
N ALA A 135 15.87 -6.98 -8.81
CA ALA A 135 16.59 -7.75 -7.81
C ALA A 135 16.65 -7.01 -6.46
N LEU A 136 16.91 -5.71 -6.47
CA LEU A 136 16.84 -4.86 -5.27
C LEU A 136 15.44 -4.85 -4.66
N ASN A 137 14.39 -4.85 -5.48
CA ASN A 137 13.01 -4.88 -5.01
C ASN A 137 12.64 -6.22 -4.37
N ASP A 138 13.09 -7.31 -4.98
CA ASP A 138 12.88 -8.66 -4.46
C ASP A 138 13.66 -8.84 -3.15
N GLN A 139 14.93 -8.41 -3.09
CA GLN A 139 15.70 -8.37 -1.85
C GLN A 139 15.03 -7.50 -0.77
N ARG A 140 14.50 -6.33 -1.15
CA ARG A 140 13.77 -5.44 -0.23
C ARG A 140 12.55 -6.16 0.36
N LYS A 141 11.80 -6.91 -0.47
CA LYS A 141 10.64 -7.70 -0.01
C LYS A 141 11.06 -8.78 0.97
N ASP A 142 12.12 -9.51 0.68
CA ASP A 142 12.64 -10.56 1.57
C ASP A 142 13.07 -9.98 2.92
N MET A 143 13.84 -8.89 2.92
CA MET A 143 14.24 -8.18 4.15
C MET A 143 13.05 -7.61 4.91
N THR A 144 12.03 -7.13 4.21
CA THR A 144 10.78 -6.65 4.82
C THR A 144 10.07 -7.79 5.52
N GLN A 145 9.94 -8.95 4.86
CA GLN A 145 9.30 -10.12 5.45
C GLN A 145 10.03 -10.58 6.71
N GLN A 146 11.37 -10.66 6.66
CA GLN A 146 12.19 -10.99 7.83
C GLN A 146 11.96 -10.02 8.99
N GLY A 147 11.96 -8.71 8.72
CA GLY A 147 11.68 -7.69 9.74
C GLY A 147 10.27 -7.77 10.30
N VAL A 148 9.28 -8.12 9.48
CA VAL A 148 7.89 -8.36 9.93
C VAL A 148 7.80 -9.60 10.83
N ASP A 149 8.46 -10.69 10.45
CA ASP A 149 8.46 -11.93 11.22
C ASP A 149 9.14 -11.75 12.59
N GLU A 150 10.29 -11.07 12.62
CA GLU A 150 11.01 -10.72 13.85
C GLU A 150 10.19 -9.78 14.74
N ALA A 151 9.61 -8.74 14.16
CA ALA A 151 8.75 -7.81 14.90
C ALA A 151 7.52 -8.52 15.47
N ALA A 152 6.88 -9.39 14.69
CA ALA A 152 5.73 -10.17 15.15
C ALA A 152 6.11 -11.07 16.33
N ALA A 153 7.27 -11.74 16.26
CA ALA A 153 7.75 -12.57 17.36
C ALA A 153 8.00 -11.76 18.64
N GLN A 154 8.60 -10.56 18.55
CA GLN A 154 8.77 -9.68 19.72
C GLN A 154 7.42 -9.26 20.31
N VAL A 155 6.45 -8.91 19.46
CA VAL A 155 5.10 -8.54 19.93
C VAL A 155 4.45 -9.70 20.68
N GLU A 156 4.43 -10.89 20.08
CA GLU A 156 3.80 -12.07 20.66
C GLU A 156 4.45 -12.51 21.99
N GLN A 157 5.77 -12.36 22.11
CA GLN A 157 6.51 -12.80 23.31
C GLN A 157 6.57 -11.76 24.43
N LEU A 158 6.65 -10.47 24.10
CA LEU A 158 7.02 -9.42 25.06
C LEU A 158 5.99 -8.30 25.17
N TYR A 159 5.33 -7.93 24.07
CA TYR A 159 4.60 -6.66 23.96
C TYR A 159 3.11 -6.82 23.68
N MET A 160 2.56 -8.03 23.84
CA MET A 160 1.16 -8.31 23.49
C MET A 160 0.16 -7.42 24.25
N ASN A 161 0.49 -7.07 25.50
CA ASN A 161 -0.33 -6.23 26.37
C ASN A 161 -0.08 -4.73 26.19
N ASP A 162 0.89 -4.32 25.36
CA ASP A 162 1.13 -2.91 25.10
C ASP A 162 -0.02 -2.32 24.29
N LYS A 163 -0.37 -1.08 24.61
CA LYS A 163 -1.33 -0.27 23.85
C LYS A 163 -0.69 0.32 22.61
N VAL A 164 0.60 0.66 22.69
CA VAL A 164 1.42 1.21 21.62
C VAL A 164 2.63 0.30 21.44
N LEU A 165 2.71 -0.38 20.30
CA LEU A 165 3.79 -1.31 20.01
C LEU A 165 5.04 -0.52 19.63
N VAL A 166 6.13 -0.69 20.38
CA VAL A 166 7.42 -0.06 20.13
C VAL A 166 8.44 -1.17 19.99
N ILE A 167 8.92 -1.38 18.77
CA ILE A 167 9.68 -2.56 18.38
C ILE A 167 11.05 -2.11 17.88
N PHE A 168 12.11 -2.64 18.48
CA PHE A 168 13.47 -2.34 18.08
C PHE A 168 14.05 -3.51 17.28
N LEU A 169 14.39 -3.24 16.02
CA LEU A 169 14.99 -4.18 15.07
C LEU A 169 16.36 -3.65 14.65
N PRO A 170 17.44 -3.94 15.41
CA PRO A 170 18.75 -3.34 15.17
C PRO A 170 19.33 -3.70 13.79
N ASP A 171 19.04 -4.90 13.30
CA ASP A 171 19.54 -5.40 12.01
C ASP A 171 18.64 -5.03 10.81
N CYS A 172 17.48 -4.40 11.07
CA CYS A 172 16.58 -3.95 10.02
C CYS A 172 17.09 -2.65 9.38
N HIS A 173 17.08 -2.59 8.05
CA HIS A 173 17.50 -1.39 7.34
C HIS A 173 16.49 -0.24 7.54
N GLU A 174 16.98 0.98 7.80
CA GLU A 174 16.16 2.15 8.15
C GLU A 174 15.03 2.47 7.14
N SER A 175 15.23 2.18 5.86
CA SER A 175 14.24 2.42 4.81
C SER A 175 13.03 1.49 4.88
N LEU A 176 13.13 0.39 5.63
CA LEU A 176 12.08 -0.63 5.78
C LEU A 176 11.21 -0.40 7.00
N ALA A 177 11.70 0.34 8.01
CA ALA A 177 11.02 0.54 9.28
C ALA A 177 9.55 0.96 9.12
N GLY A 178 9.28 1.89 8.20
CA GLY A 178 7.91 2.36 7.94
C GLY A 178 7.00 1.33 7.26
N ILE A 179 7.56 0.43 6.44
CA ILE A 179 6.81 -0.66 5.80
C ILE A 179 6.50 -1.74 6.83
N VAL A 180 7.50 -2.15 7.61
CA VAL A 180 7.35 -3.11 8.70
C VAL A 180 6.32 -2.60 9.71
N ALA A 181 6.39 -1.33 10.14
CA ALA A 181 5.41 -0.73 11.03
C ALA A 181 3.97 -0.80 10.46
N GLY A 182 3.81 -0.60 9.15
CA GLY A 182 2.52 -0.72 8.48
C GLY A 182 1.96 -2.14 8.52
N SER A 183 2.78 -3.13 8.21
CA SER A 183 2.39 -4.55 8.24
C SER A 183 2.08 -5.05 9.65
N ILE A 184 2.84 -4.63 10.66
CA ILE A 184 2.55 -4.98 12.07
C ILE A 184 1.27 -4.29 12.54
N ARG A 185 1.04 -3.03 12.16
CA ARG A 185 -0.22 -2.34 12.44
C ARG A 185 -1.40 -3.09 11.82
N GLU A 186 -1.28 -3.54 10.57
CA GLU A 186 -2.34 -4.33 9.92
C GLU A 186 -2.61 -5.67 10.63
N ARG A 187 -1.56 -6.34 11.13
CA ARG A 187 -1.69 -7.62 11.83
C ARG A 187 -2.32 -7.50 13.21
N TYR A 188 -1.99 -6.46 13.98
CA TYR A 188 -2.40 -6.34 15.39
C TYR A 188 -3.41 -5.22 15.66
N ASN A 189 -3.69 -4.36 14.67
CA ASN A 189 -4.55 -3.18 14.78
C ASN A 189 -4.24 -2.29 15.99
N LYS A 190 -2.94 -2.05 16.24
CA LYS A 190 -2.41 -1.15 17.28
C LYS A 190 -1.54 -0.08 16.64
N PRO A 191 -1.33 1.10 17.26
CA PRO A 191 -0.28 2.02 16.85
C PRO A 191 1.09 1.36 16.98
N VAL A 192 1.92 1.48 15.94
CA VAL A 192 3.23 0.80 15.88
C VAL A 192 4.34 1.79 15.57
N PHE A 193 5.39 1.77 16.37
CA PHE A 193 6.68 2.37 16.09
C PHE A 193 7.73 1.27 15.90
N VAL A 194 8.39 1.26 14.74
CA VAL A 194 9.54 0.39 14.48
C VAL A 194 10.81 1.25 14.48
N LEU A 195 11.79 0.83 15.26
CA LEU A 195 13.08 1.49 15.43
C LEU A 195 14.18 0.61 14.86
N THR A 196 15.16 1.24 14.20
CA THR A 196 16.35 0.58 13.67
C THR A 196 17.60 1.25 14.22
N HIS A 197 18.74 0.56 14.16
CA HIS A 197 20.02 1.15 14.48
C HIS A 197 20.38 2.25 13.44
N SER A 198 21.06 3.30 13.88
CA SER A 198 21.59 4.40 13.05
C SER A 198 22.90 4.93 13.63
N GLU A 199 23.64 5.77 12.89
CA GLU A 199 24.93 6.32 13.36
C GLU A 199 24.80 7.17 14.64
N GLU A 200 23.68 7.86 14.83
CA GLU A 200 23.42 8.78 15.96
C GLU A 200 22.52 8.15 17.06
N GLY A 201 22.34 6.83 17.06
CA GLY A 201 21.46 6.12 18.01
C GLY A 201 20.40 5.29 17.29
N ALA A 202 19.13 5.42 17.70
CA ALA A 202 18.01 4.77 17.04
C ALA A 202 17.24 5.74 16.14
N LYS A 203 16.76 5.23 15.00
CA LYS A 203 15.87 5.94 14.08
C LYS A 203 14.56 5.18 13.95
N GLY A 204 13.44 5.86 14.14
CA GLY A 204 12.12 5.26 14.20
C GLY A 204 11.19 5.72 13.09
N SER A 205 10.29 4.84 12.66
CA SER A 205 9.12 5.17 11.86
C SER A 205 7.84 4.61 12.50
N GLY A 206 6.78 5.41 12.52
CA GLY A 206 5.49 5.05 13.08
C GLY A 206 4.39 4.89 12.04
N ARG A 207 3.44 3.98 12.28
CA ARG A 207 2.14 3.88 11.62
C ARG A 207 1.01 3.72 12.65
N SER A 208 -0.03 4.54 12.52
CA SER A 208 -1.10 4.62 13.51
C SER A 208 -2.40 3.96 13.08
N ILE A 209 -3.31 3.83 14.06
CA ILE A 209 -4.74 3.65 13.90
C ILE A 209 -5.46 4.98 14.12
N GLU A 210 -6.71 5.10 13.70
CA GLU A 210 -7.53 6.33 13.80
C GLU A 210 -7.57 6.91 15.23
N ALA A 211 -7.67 6.04 16.23
CA ALA A 211 -7.81 6.42 17.63
C ALA A 211 -6.55 7.04 18.26
N TYR A 212 -5.39 6.95 17.59
CA TYR A 212 -4.12 7.42 18.15
C TYR A 212 -3.44 8.44 17.23
N HIS A 213 -3.19 9.63 17.74
CA HIS A 213 -2.52 10.70 16.98
C HIS A 213 -1.01 10.66 17.23
N MET A 214 -0.24 10.05 16.32
CA MET A 214 1.19 9.80 16.54
C MET A 214 2.02 11.04 16.86
N PHE A 215 1.82 12.13 16.12
CA PHE A 215 2.59 13.35 16.36
C PHE A 215 2.37 13.91 17.78
N HIS A 216 1.15 13.83 18.33
CA HIS A 216 0.88 14.27 19.70
C HIS A 216 1.54 13.34 20.71
N GLY A 217 1.47 12.02 20.49
CA GLY A 217 2.19 11.05 21.32
C GLY A 217 3.69 11.33 21.37
N LEU A 218 4.31 11.69 20.24
CA LEU A 218 5.74 12.07 20.20
C LEU A 218 6.03 13.39 20.93
N VAL A 219 5.12 14.38 20.87
CA VAL A 219 5.27 15.64 21.62
C VAL A 219 5.30 15.40 23.13
N GLU A 220 4.52 14.46 23.63
CA GLU A 220 4.48 14.14 25.07
C GLU A 220 5.77 13.48 25.60
N VAL A 221 6.59 12.92 24.71
CA VAL A 221 7.87 12.27 25.04
C VAL A 221 9.06 12.95 24.35
N GLN A 222 8.88 14.21 23.92
CA GLN A 222 9.86 14.93 23.10
C GLN A 222 11.23 15.09 23.77
N ASP A 223 11.29 15.05 25.10
CA ASP A 223 12.53 15.16 25.88
C ASP A 223 13.47 13.97 25.65
N LEU A 224 12.94 12.83 25.19
CA LEU A 224 13.72 11.65 24.84
C LEU A 224 14.28 11.69 23.41
N LEU A 225 13.74 12.58 22.57
CA LEU A 225 13.94 12.58 21.12
C LEU A 225 14.99 13.62 20.72
N SER A 226 15.89 13.24 19.81
CA SER A 226 16.82 14.20 19.19
C SER A 226 16.18 14.96 18.04
N LYS A 227 15.31 14.29 17.25
CA LYS A 227 14.55 14.86 16.15
C LYS A 227 13.23 14.10 16.01
N PHE A 228 12.14 14.78 15.66
CA PHE A 228 10.89 14.11 15.30
C PHE A 228 9.99 14.97 14.42
N GLY A 229 9.05 14.32 13.73
CA GLY A 229 8.01 14.96 12.93
C GLY A 229 7.00 13.95 12.43
N GLY A 230 5.92 14.42 11.84
CA GLY A 230 4.90 13.55 11.26
C GLY A 230 3.50 14.16 11.22
N HIS A 231 2.54 13.27 11.02
CA HIS A 231 1.11 13.52 10.91
C HIS A 231 0.37 12.57 11.88
N PRO A 232 -0.98 12.61 11.97
CA PRO A 232 -1.71 11.70 12.85
C PRO A 232 -1.40 10.22 12.59
N MET A 233 -1.29 9.82 11.31
CA MET A 233 -1.20 8.41 10.90
C MET A 233 0.22 7.87 10.68
N ALA A 234 1.22 8.75 10.63
CA ALA A 234 2.61 8.36 10.38
C ALA A 234 3.57 9.36 11.02
N ALA A 235 4.69 8.86 11.54
CA ALA A 235 5.72 9.71 12.11
C ALA A 235 7.13 9.17 11.84
N GLY A 236 8.12 10.04 11.97
CA GLY A 236 9.54 9.71 11.89
C GLY A 236 10.32 10.47 12.96
N PHE A 237 11.27 9.80 13.61
CA PHE A 237 12.00 10.35 14.75
C PHE A 237 13.37 9.68 14.94
N SER A 238 14.18 10.28 15.80
CA SER A 238 15.48 9.79 16.24
C SER A 238 15.63 9.98 17.75
N LEU A 239 16.33 9.07 18.42
CA LEU A 239 16.62 9.11 19.85
C LEU A 239 17.90 8.32 20.20
N PRO A 240 18.55 8.61 21.33
CA PRO A 240 19.61 7.76 21.88
C PRO A 240 19.14 6.33 22.14
N LEU A 241 20.04 5.35 22.01
CA LEU A 241 19.71 3.93 22.21
C LEU A 241 19.26 3.64 23.64
N GLU A 242 19.85 4.30 24.64
CA GLU A 242 19.43 4.13 26.04
C GLU A 242 17.99 4.60 26.32
N HIS A 243 17.41 5.42 25.46
CA HIS A 243 16.07 5.97 25.63
C HIS A 243 14.96 5.07 25.05
N VAL A 244 15.29 4.00 24.33
CA VAL A 244 14.30 3.17 23.61
C VAL A 244 13.26 2.55 24.56
N GLU A 245 13.69 1.97 25.67
CA GLU A 245 12.77 1.37 26.64
C GLU A 245 11.93 2.41 27.36
N GLU A 246 12.53 3.55 27.71
CA GLU A 246 11.81 4.65 28.37
C GLU A 246 10.78 5.28 27.43
N PHE A 247 11.11 5.41 26.15
CA PHE A 247 10.20 5.85 25.10
C PHE A 247 9.00 4.90 24.98
N ARG A 248 9.24 3.59 24.94
CA ARG A 248 8.18 2.57 24.94
C ARG A 248 7.27 2.70 26.15
N ARG A 249 7.85 2.79 27.35
CA ARG A 249 7.12 2.87 28.61
C ARG A 249 6.21 4.09 28.65
N ARG A 250 6.75 5.29 28.39
CA ARG A 250 5.98 6.55 28.45
C ARG A 250 4.87 6.62 27.42
N LEU A 251 5.10 6.14 26.19
CA LEU A 251 4.03 6.10 25.19
C LEU A 251 2.86 5.21 25.63
N ASN A 252 3.15 4.06 26.25
CA ASN A 252 2.11 3.17 26.75
C ASN A 252 1.36 3.74 27.96
N GLU A 253 2.06 4.41 28.88
CA GLU A 253 1.45 5.06 30.04
C GLU A 253 0.56 6.25 29.66
N ASN A 254 0.98 7.01 28.66
CA ASN A 254 0.21 8.16 28.18
C ASN A 254 -0.92 7.77 27.22
N ALA A 255 -0.87 6.56 26.63
CA ALA A 255 -1.86 6.11 25.67
C ALA A 255 -3.25 5.99 26.30
N ARG A 256 -4.14 6.88 25.85
CA ARG A 256 -5.57 6.91 26.22
C ARG A 256 -6.42 5.98 25.36
N LEU A 257 -5.86 4.83 24.98
CA LEU A 257 -6.52 3.82 24.18
C LEU A 257 -7.25 2.81 25.07
N THR A 258 -8.37 2.34 24.57
CA THR A 258 -9.26 1.33 25.16
C THR A 258 -9.25 0.05 24.32
N GLU A 259 -9.78 -1.05 24.87
CA GLU A 259 -9.89 -2.31 24.11
C GLU A 259 -10.75 -2.18 22.84
N GLU A 260 -11.75 -1.29 22.84
CA GLU A 260 -12.58 -1.02 21.67
C GLU A 260 -11.79 -0.38 20.52
N ASP A 261 -10.77 0.42 20.82
CA ASP A 261 -9.93 1.08 19.82
C ASP A 261 -9.09 0.07 19.02
N PHE A 262 -8.82 -1.10 19.60
CA PHE A 262 -8.03 -2.16 18.96
C PHE A 262 -8.90 -3.10 18.11
N ILE A 263 -10.22 -2.99 18.15
CA ILE A 263 -11.11 -3.79 17.31
C ILE A 263 -11.03 -3.25 15.87
N PRO A 264 -10.63 -4.07 14.88
CA PRO A 264 -10.62 -3.65 13.50
C PRO A 264 -12.03 -3.25 13.06
N LYS A 265 -12.19 -2.01 12.61
CA LYS A 265 -13.45 -1.52 12.07
C LYS A 265 -13.56 -1.96 10.62
N VAL A 266 -14.64 -2.67 10.29
CA VAL A 266 -15.00 -3.00 8.92
C VAL A 266 -16.08 -2.00 8.48
N TRP A 267 -15.75 -1.17 7.50
CA TRP A 267 -16.71 -0.27 6.87
C TRP A 267 -17.47 -1.06 5.81
N ILE A 268 -18.79 -1.14 5.96
CA ILE A 268 -19.67 -1.81 5.02
C ILE A 268 -20.39 -0.72 4.26
N ASP A 269 -20.15 -0.63 2.95
CA ASP A 269 -20.79 0.37 2.10
C ASP A 269 -22.26 0.01 1.86
N ILE A 270 -22.52 -1.25 1.50
CA ILE A 270 -23.84 -1.73 1.09
C ILE A 270 -24.09 -3.14 1.62
N ALA A 271 -25.28 -3.36 2.20
CA ALA A 271 -25.78 -4.71 2.41
C ALA A 271 -26.30 -5.25 1.06
N GLN A 272 -25.56 -6.18 0.44
CA GLN A 272 -25.86 -6.65 -0.91
C GLN A 272 -26.51 -8.05 -0.89
N PRO A 273 -27.74 -8.20 -1.42
CA PRO A 273 -28.35 -9.51 -1.60
C PRO A 273 -27.52 -10.41 -2.52
N PHE A 274 -27.51 -11.69 -2.20
CA PHE A 274 -26.75 -12.72 -2.89
C PHE A 274 -27.12 -12.83 -4.39
N GLU A 275 -28.37 -12.53 -4.73
CA GLU A 275 -28.92 -12.61 -6.09
C GLU A 275 -28.36 -11.52 -7.01
N ASN A 276 -27.88 -10.41 -6.45
CA ASN A 276 -27.33 -9.29 -7.21
C ASN A 276 -25.82 -9.42 -7.44
N VAL A 277 -25.19 -10.43 -6.82
CA VAL A 277 -23.75 -10.67 -6.99
C VAL A 277 -23.54 -11.49 -8.27
N GLY A 278 -23.18 -10.80 -9.34
CA GLY A 278 -22.94 -11.40 -10.65
C GLY A 278 -22.08 -10.51 -11.55
N GLU A 279 -21.89 -10.92 -12.81
CA GLU A 279 -21.05 -10.21 -13.79
C GLU A 279 -21.51 -8.77 -14.04
N GLU A 280 -22.82 -8.50 -13.96
CA GLU A 280 -23.38 -7.16 -14.12
C GLU A 280 -22.87 -6.21 -13.03
N LEU A 281 -23.02 -6.59 -11.75
CA LEU A 281 -22.48 -5.82 -10.63
C LEU A 281 -20.96 -5.67 -10.74
N ILE A 282 -20.23 -6.72 -11.13
CA ILE A 282 -18.78 -6.64 -11.33
C ILE A 282 -18.46 -5.57 -12.39
N GLY A 283 -19.15 -5.59 -13.53
CA GLY A 283 -18.97 -4.59 -14.60
C GLY A 283 -19.30 -3.17 -14.14
N GLU A 284 -20.32 -2.98 -13.30
CA GLU A 284 -20.63 -1.68 -12.70
C GLU A 284 -19.51 -1.20 -11.76
N LEU A 285 -18.98 -2.09 -10.91
CA LEU A 285 -17.90 -1.77 -9.98
C LEU A 285 -16.58 -1.48 -10.69
N GLU A 286 -16.31 -2.15 -11.81
CA GLU A 286 -15.16 -1.85 -12.67
C GLU A 286 -15.21 -0.41 -13.21
N ARG A 287 -16.39 0.19 -13.36
CA ARG A 287 -16.50 1.62 -13.74
C ARG A 287 -16.05 2.57 -12.64
N LEU A 288 -15.98 2.12 -11.39
CA LEU A 288 -15.51 2.91 -10.25
C LEU A 288 -13.98 2.89 -10.11
N GLU A 289 -13.30 2.05 -10.89
CA GLU A 289 -11.84 2.03 -10.92
C GLU A 289 -11.27 3.37 -11.43
N PRO A 290 -10.05 3.72 -11.00
CA PRO A 290 -9.15 2.92 -10.18
C PRO A 290 -9.45 2.98 -8.68
N PHE A 291 -9.15 1.87 -7.98
CA PHE A 291 -9.21 1.83 -6.52
C PHE A 291 -7.85 2.10 -5.88
N GLY A 292 -7.85 2.70 -4.69
CA GLY A 292 -6.66 3.09 -3.94
C GLY A 292 -7.01 3.98 -2.76
N GLN A 293 -5.99 4.61 -2.16
CA GLN A 293 -6.20 5.56 -1.07
C GLN A 293 -7.04 6.75 -1.57
N GLY A 294 -8.23 6.95 -0.99
CA GLY A 294 -9.19 7.98 -1.40
C GLY A 294 -10.34 7.46 -2.28
N ASN A 295 -10.24 6.26 -2.83
CA ASN A 295 -11.31 5.55 -3.52
C ASN A 295 -11.14 4.05 -3.29
N GLU A 296 -11.50 3.59 -2.09
CA GLU A 296 -11.31 2.19 -1.71
C GLU A 296 -12.30 1.27 -2.44
N LYS A 297 -11.96 -0.02 -2.52
CA LYS A 297 -12.89 -1.00 -3.10
C LYS A 297 -14.15 -1.07 -2.22
N PRO A 298 -15.35 -1.01 -2.82
CA PRO A 298 -16.57 -1.10 -2.04
C PRO A 298 -16.66 -2.45 -1.33
N GLN A 299 -17.01 -2.40 -0.05
CA GLN A 299 -17.19 -3.55 0.81
C GLN A 299 -18.67 -3.84 0.99
N PHE A 300 -19.05 -5.04 0.60
CA PHE A 300 -20.41 -5.54 0.78
C PHE A 300 -20.48 -6.46 1.99
N ALA A 301 -21.63 -6.47 2.65
CA ALA A 301 -21.91 -7.46 3.68
C ALA A 301 -23.25 -8.13 3.47
N LEU A 302 -23.30 -9.40 3.86
CA LEU A 302 -24.53 -10.16 4.00
C LEU A 302 -24.42 -11.03 5.24
N LYS A 303 -25.52 -11.14 5.97
CA LYS A 303 -25.63 -11.96 7.19
C LYS A 303 -26.38 -13.25 6.88
N ASP A 304 -26.36 -14.17 7.85
CA ASP A 304 -27.18 -15.38 7.85
C ASP A 304 -26.92 -16.30 6.64
N LEU A 305 -25.64 -16.38 6.25
CA LEU A 305 -25.14 -17.31 5.26
C LEU A 305 -24.75 -18.65 5.89
N PHE A 306 -25.13 -19.73 5.24
CA PHE A 306 -24.77 -21.09 5.60
C PHE A 306 -23.58 -21.56 4.77
N ILE A 307 -22.58 -22.15 5.42
CA ILE A 307 -21.49 -22.84 4.74
C ILE A 307 -21.98 -24.25 4.40
N ARG A 308 -22.29 -24.50 3.12
CA ARG A 308 -22.68 -25.83 2.63
C ARG A 308 -21.48 -26.76 2.54
N SER A 309 -20.33 -26.23 2.15
CA SER A 309 -19.08 -26.97 2.12
C SER A 309 -17.88 -26.04 2.25
N ALA A 310 -16.78 -26.57 2.78
CA ALA A 310 -15.50 -25.89 2.88
C ALA A 310 -14.39 -26.82 2.41
N ARG A 311 -13.42 -26.28 1.67
CA ARG A 311 -12.25 -27.02 1.20
C ARG A 311 -11.00 -26.17 1.30
N VAL A 312 -10.00 -26.70 1.99
CA VAL A 312 -8.66 -26.09 2.05
C VAL A 312 -7.94 -26.27 0.71
N MET A 313 -7.34 -25.18 0.25
CA MET A 313 -6.68 -25.02 -1.04
C MET A 313 -5.27 -24.45 -0.87
N GLY A 314 -4.42 -24.65 -1.89
CA GLY A 314 -3.06 -24.10 -1.95
C GLY A 314 -2.01 -24.96 -1.24
N LYS A 315 -0.75 -24.82 -1.65
CA LYS A 315 0.40 -25.57 -1.10
C LYS A 315 0.62 -25.29 0.38
N ASN A 316 0.38 -24.05 0.79
CA ASN A 316 0.54 -23.59 2.18
C ASN A 316 -0.73 -23.74 3.02
N ARG A 317 -1.81 -24.33 2.47
CA ARG A 317 -3.08 -24.56 3.16
C ARG A 317 -3.72 -23.30 3.78
N ASN A 318 -3.40 -22.13 3.23
CA ASN A 318 -3.79 -20.82 3.75
C ASN A 318 -4.99 -20.19 3.03
N VAL A 319 -5.78 -21.01 2.32
CA VAL A 319 -6.95 -20.58 1.56
C VAL A 319 -8.05 -21.60 1.76
N VAL A 320 -9.24 -21.15 2.15
CA VAL A 320 -10.43 -21.99 2.24
C VAL A 320 -11.43 -21.54 1.18
N LYS A 321 -11.75 -22.44 0.25
CA LYS A 321 -12.87 -22.27 -0.67
C LYS A 321 -14.15 -22.71 0.02
N LEU A 322 -15.16 -21.85 0.02
CA LEU A 322 -16.46 -22.06 0.65
C LEU A 322 -17.55 -22.12 -0.41
N MET A 323 -18.54 -22.98 -0.20
CA MET A 323 -19.84 -22.86 -0.85
C MET A 323 -20.80 -22.22 0.13
N LEU A 324 -21.11 -20.95 -0.09
CA LEU A 324 -21.99 -20.15 0.76
C LEU A 324 -23.41 -20.19 0.19
N VAL A 325 -24.40 -20.29 1.07
CA VAL A 325 -25.81 -20.41 0.69
C VAL A 325 -26.65 -19.50 1.58
N ASN A 326 -27.54 -18.71 0.98
CA ASN A 326 -28.49 -17.89 1.75
C ASN A 326 -29.75 -18.68 2.13
N GLU A 327 -30.63 -18.09 2.94
CA GLU A 327 -31.90 -18.70 3.36
C GLU A 327 -32.82 -19.12 2.20
N ARG A 328 -32.67 -18.48 1.03
CA ARG A 328 -33.46 -18.77 -0.18
C ARG A 328 -32.88 -19.94 -0.99
N GLY A 329 -31.70 -20.46 -0.62
CA GLY A 329 -31.02 -21.54 -1.31
C GLY A 329 -30.09 -21.11 -2.45
N THR A 330 -29.96 -19.80 -2.71
CA THR A 330 -28.99 -19.23 -3.67
C THR A 330 -27.58 -19.51 -3.17
N ALA A 331 -26.70 -20.03 -4.05
CA ALA A 331 -25.35 -20.45 -3.68
C ALA A 331 -24.28 -19.70 -4.49
N LEU A 332 -23.19 -19.29 -3.82
CA LEU A 332 -22.03 -18.64 -4.44
C LEU A 332 -20.73 -19.19 -3.84
N ASP A 333 -19.73 -19.29 -4.70
CA ASP A 333 -18.37 -19.60 -4.28
C ASP A 333 -17.79 -18.41 -3.49
N GLY A 334 -17.31 -18.70 -2.29
CA GLY A 334 -16.55 -17.77 -1.46
C GLY A 334 -15.11 -18.25 -1.31
N VAL A 335 -14.20 -17.31 -1.05
CA VAL A 335 -12.82 -17.62 -0.68
C VAL A 335 -12.45 -16.79 0.55
N VAL A 336 -11.89 -17.45 1.56
CA VAL A 336 -11.28 -16.78 2.72
C VAL A 336 -9.81 -17.18 2.80
N PHE A 337 -8.94 -16.18 3.01
CA PHE A 337 -7.52 -16.38 3.24
C PHE A 337 -7.29 -16.45 4.75
N THR A 338 -6.97 -17.63 5.26
CA THR A 338 -6.82 -17.92 6.69
C THR A 338 -6.08 -19.25 6.87
N ASP A 339 -5.70 -19.61 8.10
CA ASP A 339 -5.26 -20.97 8.40
C ASP A 339 -6.40 -21.96 8.15
N GLY A 340 -6.25 -22.78 7.10
CA GLY A 340 -7.30 -23.68 6.66
C GLY A 340 -7.54 -24.85 7.60
N ASP A 341 -6.54 -25.28 8.36
CA ASP A 341 -6.69 -26.39 9.30
C ASP A 341 -7.44 -25.93 10.55
N LEU A 342 -7.04 -24.79 11.11
CA LEU A 342 -7.75 -24.15 12.22
C LEU A 342 -9.21 -23.82 11.85
N PHE A 343 -9.44 -23.28 10.64
CA PHE A 343 -10.79 -22.96 10.18
C PHE A 343 -11.70 -24.20 10.13
N LEU A 344 -11.19 -25.33 9.64
CA LEU A 344 -11.98 -26.57 9.57
C LEU A 344 -12.25 -27.15 10.97
N GLU A 345 -11.30 -27.02 11.90
CA GLU A 345 -11.47 -27.42 13.30
C GLU A 345 -12.58 -26.60 13.97
N GLU A 346 -12.51 -25.27 13.89
CA GLU A 346 -13.54 -24.37 14.44
C GLU A 346 -14.93 -24.60 13.81
N MET A 347 -14.98 -24.96 12.53
CA MET A 347 -16.23 -25.30 11.84
C MET A 347 -16.80 -26.64 12.31
N GLY A 348 -15.95 -27.61 12.64
CA GLY A 348 -16.32 -28.93 13.15
C GLY A 348 -16.86 -28.93 14.59
N ASP A 349 -16.41 -27.96 15.40
CA ASP A 349 -16.82 -27.78 16.79
C ASP A 349 -18.17 -27.05 16.96
N LYS A 350 -18.73 -26.48 15.89
CA LYS A 350 -20.08 -25.86 15.87
C LYS A 350 -21.22 -26.86 15.69
N LYS A 351 -21.14 -28.05 16.31
CA LYS A 351 -22.23 -29.05 16.27
C LYS A 351 -23.33 -28.80 17.30
#